data_AF-A0A252B2I7-F1
#
_entry.id   AF-A0A252B2I7-F1
#
_cell.length_a   1.000
_cell.length_b   1.000
_cell.length_c   1.000
_cell.angle_alpha   90.00
_cell.angle_beta   90.00
_cell.angle_gamma   90.00
#
_symmetry.space_group_name_H-M   'P 1'
#
loop_
_entity.id
_entity.type
_entity.pdbx_description
1 polymer ?
#
loop_
_entity_poly.entity_id
_entity_poly.type
_entity_poly.pdbx_seq_one_letter_code
_entity_poly.pdbx_strand_id
1 'polypeptide(L)' 'MAKKYGAEPSQIALAWVLKRSPVMLPIPGTSKVAHLEQNVAAADISLSDEDFAALDAEGRKAFRSTP' A
#
# COMPACT_ATOMS: atom_id res chain seq x y z
N MET A 1 -8.16 5.64 4.75
CA MET A 1 -6.97 6.13 4.02
C MET A 1 -7.24 6.32 2.53
N ALA A 2 -7.60 5.27 1.77
CA ALA A 2 -8.00 5.32 0.34
C ALA A 2 -8.68 6.62 -0.13
N LYS A 3 -9.80 7.00 0.50
CA LYS A 3 -10.54 8.23 0.17
C LYS A 3 -9.72 9.53 0.28
N LYS A 4 -8.79 9.63 1.24
CA LYS A 4 -7.90 10.80 1.43
C LYS A 4 -7.00 11.03 0.21
N TYR A 5 -6.63 9.95 -0.46
CA TYR A 5 -5.72 9.93 -1.61
C TYR A 5 -6.44 9.73 -2.94
N GLY A 6 -7.78 9.63 -2.95
CA GLY A 6 -8.55 9.34 -4.16
C GLY A 6 -8.16 8.01 -4.83
N ALA A 7 -7.68 7.03 -4.06
CA ALA A 7 -7.12 5.79 -4.56
C ALA A 7 -7.86 4.57 -4.02
N GLU A 8 -7.70 3.42 -4.68
CA GLU A 8 -8.24 2.14 -4.21
C GLU A 8 -7.45 1.62 -2.98
N PRO A 9 -8.09 0.84 -2.08
CA PRO A 9 -7.40 0.28 -0.92
C PRO A 9 -6.15 -0.54 -1.26
N SER A 10 -6.16 -1.28 -2.37
CA SER A 10 -5.02 -2.07 -2.85
C SER A 10 -3.83 -1.17 -3.23
N GLN A 11 -4.10 -0.01 -3.82
CA GLN A 11 -3.06 0.95 -4.17
C GLN A 11 -2.42 1.55 -2.92
N ILE A 12 -3.21 1.86 -1.89
CA ILE A 12 -2.69 2.34 -0.60
C ILE A 12 -1.83 1.28 0.08
N ALA A 13 -2.26 0.01 0.05
CA ALA A 13 -1.47 -1.08 0.59
C ALA A 13 -0.12 -1.21 -0.14
N LEU A 14 -0.11 -1.13 -1.47
CA LEU A 14 1.10 -1.23 -2.26
C LEU A 14 2.04 -0.02 -2.07
N ALA A 15 1.50 1.19 -2.03
CA ALA A 15 2.25 2.41 -1.71
C ALA A 15 2.88 2.36 -0.31
N TRP A 16 2.16 1.79 0.66
CA TRP A 16 2.70 1.56 2.00
C TRP A 16 3.89 0.59 2.00
N VAL A 17 3.79 -0.52 1.24
CA VAL A 17 4.93 -1.44 1.08
C VAL A 17 6.11 -0.73 0.42
N LEU A 18 5.88 -0.02 -0.67
CA LEU A 18 6.93 0.70 -1.43
C LEU A 18 7.66 1.74 -0.58
N LYS A 19 6.96 2.48 0.29
CA LYS A 19 7.59 3.50 1.16
C LYS A 19 8.53 2.92 2.22
N ARG A 20 8.44 1.63 2.57
CA ARG A 20 9.25 1.02 3.64
C ARG A 20 10.75 1.01 3.37
N SER A 21 11.16 0.99 2.10
CA SER A 21 12.58 0.98 1.73
C SER A 21 12.76 1.40 0.29
N PRO A 22 13.80 2.18 -0.04
CA PRO A 22 14.11 2.57 -1.43
C PRO A 22 14.48 1.37 -2.32
N VAL A 23 14.78 0.21 -1.76
CA VAL A 23 15.08 -1.03 -2.49
C VAL A 23 13.95 -2.07 -2.40
N MET A 24 12.76 -1.65 -1.98
CA MET A 24 11.61 -2.54 -1.89
C MET A 24 11.01 -2.82 -3.29
N LEU A 25 10.95 -4.09 -3.70
CA LEU A 25 10.37 -4.52 -4.97
C LEU A 25 9.23 -5.52 -4.73
N PRO A 26 7.99 -5.05 -4.48
CA PRO A 26 6.83 -5.92 -4.36
C PRO A 26 6.48 -6.55 -5.71
N ILE A 27 6.00 -7.81 -5.68
CA ILE A 27 5.61 -8.59 -6.87
C ILE A 27 4.10 -8.89 -6.87
N PRO A 28 3.23 -7.86 -6.95
CA PRO A 28 1.79 -8.06 -6.88
C PRO A 28 1.27 -8.76 -8.14
N GLY A 29 0.67 -9.94 -7.96
CA GLY A 29 0.05 -10.71 -9.04
C GLY A 29 -1.40 -10.26 -9.34
N THR A 30 -1.80 -10.31 -10.61
CA THR A 30 -3.19 -10.13 -11.03
C THR A 30 -3.44 -10.75 -12.40
N SER A 31 -4.67 -11.20 -12.66
CA SER A 31 -5.12 -11.72 -13.96
C SER A 31 -5.92 -10.70 -14.78
N LYS A 32 -6.17 -9.50 -14.24
CA LYS A 32 -6.97 -8.45 -14.89
C LYS A 32 -6.10 -7.24 -15.20
N VAL A 33 -6.22 -6.73 -16.43
CA VAL A 33 -5.49 -5.52 -16.89
C VAL A 33 -5.83 -4.30 -16.03
N ALA A 34 -7.10 -4.08 -15.67
CA ALA A 34 -7.48 -2.96 -14.81
C ALA A 34 -6.77 -2.97 -13.44
N HIS A 35 -6.57 -4.15 -12.85
CA HIS A 35 -5.81 -4.27 -11.60
C HIS A 35 -4.30 -4.07 -11.82
N LEU A 36 -3.77 -4.45 -12.99
CA LEU A 36 -2.38 -4.16 -13.34
C LEU A 36 -2.16 -2.64 -13.39
N GLU A 37 -3.05 -1.90 -14.03
CA GLU A 37 -3.01 -0.43 -14.08
C GLU A 37 -3.09 0.19 -12.68
N GLN A 38 -3.97 -0.32 -11.82
CA GLN A 38 -4.05 0.11 -10.42
C GLN A 38 -2.75 -0.17 -9.66
N ASN A 39 -2.17 -1.37 -9.82
CA ASN A 39 -0.90 -1.74 -9.17
C ASN A 39 0.24 -0.80 -9.59
N VAL A 40 0.32 -0.45 -10.88
CA VAL A 40 1.33 0.48 -11.39
C VAL A 40 1.11 1.88 -10.80
N ALA A 41 -0.13 2.39 -10.85
CA ALA A 41 -0.47 3.72 -10.34
C ALA A 41 -0.26 3.88 -8.83
N ALA A 42 -0.13 2.79 -8.07
CA ALA A 42 0.21 2.86 -6.65
C ALA A 42 1.61 3.44 -6.39
N ALA A 43 2.55 3.30 -7.34
CA ALA A 43 3.90 3.84 -7.20
C ALA A 43 3.94 5.37 -7.20
N ASP A 44 2.92 6.02 -7.77
CA ASP A 44 2.80 7.48 -7.80
C ASP A 44 2.20 8.05 -6.51
N ILE A 45 1.72 7.20 -5.60
CA ILE A 45 1.13 7.62 -4.33
C ILE A 45 2.23 7.85 -3.29
N SER A 46 2.51 9.12 -3.02
CA SER A 46 3.43 9.52 -1.94
C SER A 46 2.67 9.64 -0.62
N LEU A 47 2.75 8.61 0.22
CA LEU A 47 2.20 8.67 1.58
C LEU A 47 2.99 9.65 2.45
N SER A 48 2.29 10.47 3.23
CA SER A 48 2.91 11.25 4.32
C SER A 48 3.50 10.33 5.38
N ASP A 49 4.44 10.83 6.18
CA ASP A 49 5.03 10.05 7.28
C ASP A 49 3.99 9.71 8.36
N GLU A 50 3.03 10.61 8.59
CA GLU A 50 1.91 10.39 9.49
C GLU A 50 1.01 9.24 8.99
N ASP A 51 0.62 9.26 7.71
CA ASP A 51 -0.24 8.22 7.14
C ASP A 51 0.48 6.87 7.07
N PHE A 52 1.78 6.89 6.78
CA PHE A 52 2.61 5.69 6.83
C PHE A 52 2.65 5.11 8.24
N ALA A 53 2.91 5.92 9.26
CA ALA A 53 2.97 5.48 10.65
C ALA A 53 1.63 4.90 11.13
N ALA A 54 0.52 5.53 10.73
CA ALA A 54 -0.83 5.04 11.04
C ALA A 54 -1.08 3.65 10.42
N LEU A 55 -0.77 3.47 9.13
CA LEU A 55 -0.93 2.16 8.46
C LEU A 55 0.00 1.09 9.04
N ASP A 56 1.23 1.47 9.37
CA ASP A 56 2.23 0.55 9.94
C ASP A 56 1.86 0.11 11.36
N ALA A 57 1.23 0.97 12.16
CA ALA A 57 0.66 0.61 13.45
C ALA A 57 -0.49 -0.41 13.31
N GLU A 58 -1.43 -0.18 12.39
CA GLU A 58 -2.53 -1.12 12.13
C GLU A 58 -2.03 -2.45 11.58
N GLY A 59 -1.07 -2.45 10.65
CA GLY A 59 -0.46 -3.68 10.12
C GLY A 59 0.23 -4.52 11.22
N ARG A 60 0.96 -3.87 12.13
CA ARG A 60 1.56 -4.56 13.30
C ARG A 60 0.51 -5.12 14.26
N LYS A 61 -0.55 -4.36 14.51
CA LYS A 61 -1.66 -4.81 15.38
C LYS A 61 -2.32 -6.06 14.78
N ALA A 62 -2.67 -6.01 13.49
CA ALA A 62 -3.28 -7.12 12.77
C ALA A 62 -2.39 -8.39 12.79
N PHE A 63 -1.08 -8.22 12.54
CA PHE A 63 -0.13 -9.33 12.60
C PHE A 63 -0.08 -9.98 13.99
N ARG A 64 -0.02 -9.19 15.06
CA ARG A 64 0.03 -9.68 16.44
C ARG A 64 -1.27 -10.33 16.93
N SER A 65 -2.40 -9.96 16.35
CA SER A 65 -3.71 -10.54 16.68
C SER A 65 -4.06 -11.80 15.89
N THR A 66 -3.18 -12.24 14.98
CA THR A 66 -3.35 -13.50 14.25
C THR A 66 -2.76 -14.63 15.11
N PRO A 67 -3.52 -15.68 15.46
CA PRO A 67 -3.03 -16.79 16.29
C PRO A 67 -1.92 -17.60 15.60
#